data_AF-A0A929DUB1-F1
#
_entry.id   AF-A0A929DUB1-F1
#
_cell.length_a   1.000
_cell.length_b   1.000
_cell.length_c   1.000
_cell.angle_alpha   90.00
_cell.angle_beta   90.00
_cell.angle_gamma   90.00
#
_symmetry.space_group_name_H-M   'P 1'
#
loop_
_entity.id
_entity.type
_entity.pdbx_description
1 polymer ?
#
loop_
_entity_poly.entity_id
_entity_poly.type
_entity_poly.pdbx_seq_one_letter_code
_entity_poly.pdbx_strand_id
1 'polypeptide(L)'
;MKTGVRIFMLVMLTSSLSSCEMIRGWFDVEIDTTIEGELDILTDAADLKSTEAHDFNASTTIQIMNDDLVEYQDLINAIRAKSVSIEVISVDSAGAPITGVIILADTQFGISNPNAEFIWELNSDWPIEPGFIIELPAESYSVLNQILDEYEEHPVTISADGTCNNGNIDIVLNYSIEVKVESSPL
;
A
#
# COMPACT_ATOMS: atom_id res chain seq x y z
N MET A 1 -35.63 -35.04 49.48
CA MET A 1 -35.79 -34.20 48.27
C MET A 1 -34.55 -33.31 47.98
N LYS A 2 -33.31 -33.78 48.22
CA LYS A 2 -32.08 -32.97 48.01
C LYS A 2 -31.22 -33.40 46.83
N THR A 3 -31.47 -34.57 46.24
CA THR A 3 -30.60 -35.16 45.20
C THR A 3 -31.13 -34.94 43.78
N GLY A 4 -32.46 -34.86 43.60
CA GLY A 4 -33.07 -34.66 42.27
C GLY A 4 -32.80 -33.28 41.67
N VAL A 5 -32.73 -32.24 42.50
CA VAL A 5 -32.47 -30.85 42.06
C VAL A 5 -31.02 -30.67 41.57
N ARG A 6 -30.06 -31.40 42.15
CA ARG A 6 -28.65 -31.32 41.75
C ARG A 6 -28.36 -31.98 40.41
N ILE A 7 -29.09 -33.05 40.06
CA ILE A 7 -28.92 -33.73 38.77
C ILE A 7 -29.57 -32.90 37.65
N PHE A 8 -30.71 -32.25 37.89
CA PHE A 8 -31.38 -31.41 36.90
C PHE A 8 -30.57 -30.15 36.54
N MET A 9 -29.86 -29.56 37.52
CA MET A 9 -29.01 -28.39 37.29
C MET A 9 -27.72 -28.72 36.53
N LEU A 10 -27.18 -29.94 36.67
CA LEU A 10 -25.99 -30.38 35.94
C LEU A 10 -26.30 -30.66 34.46
N VAL A 11 -27.49 -31.21 34.17
CA VAL A 11 -27.91 -31.51 32.80
C VAL A 11 -28.21 -30.23 32.01
N MET A 12 -28.74 -29.17 32.65
CA MET A 12 -28.92 -27.87 32.00
C MET A 12 -27.61 -27.15 31.65
N LEU A 13 -26.56 -27.32 32.47
CA LEU A 13 -25.23 -26.74 32.20
C LEU A 13 -24.46 -27.48 31.09
N THR A 14 -24.73 -28.78 30.88
CA THR A 14 -24.14 -29.53 29.76
C THR A 14 -24.91 -29.35 28.45
N SER A 15 -26.21 -29.05 28.49
CA SER A 15 -26.97 -28.71 27.27
C SER A 15 -26.67 -27.30 26.75
N SER A 16 -26.13 -26.40 27.57
CA SER A 16 -25.60 -25.10 27.11
C SER A 16 -24.20 -25.18 26.49
N LEU A 17 -23.57 -26.36 26.48
CA LEU A 17 -22.29 -26.61 25.80
C LEU A 17 -22.47 -27.36 24.46
N SER A 18 -23.71 -27.73 24.09
CA SER A 18 -24.06 -28.24 22.75
C SER A 18 -24.51 -27.13 21.80
N SER A 19 -24.02 -25.91 22.01
CA SER A 19 -24.07 -24.83 21.02
C SER A 19 -22.66 -24.33 20.72
N CYS A 20 -21.77 -25.24 20.29
CA CYS A 20 -20.54 -24.87 19.58
C CYS A 20 -20.81 -24.41 18.13
N GLU A 21 -22.04 -24.01 17.80
CA GLU A 21 -22.43 -23.49 16.48
C GLU A 21 -22.92 -22.03 16.53
N MET A 22 -22.81 -21.33 17.67
CA MET A 22 -23.35 -19.97 17.79
C MET A 22 -22.47 -18.98 18.58
N ILE A 23 -21.15 -19.07 18.37
CA ILE A 23 -20.26 -17.90 18.46
C ILE A 23 -19.64 -17.73 17.07
N ARG A 24 -20.49 -17.45 16.08
CA ARG A 24 -20.12 -16.89 14.78
C ARG A 24 -20.75 -15.49 14.74
N GLY A 25 -19.94 -14.45 14.54
CA GLY A 25 -20.44 -13.16 14.05
C GLY A 25 -20.66 -11.98 14.99
N TRP A 26 -19.75 -11.69 15.95
CA TRP A 26 -19.88 -10.43 16.74
C TRP A 26 -18.58 -9.63 16.96
N PHE A 27 -17.46 -9.98 16.32
CA PHE A 27 -16.26 -9.15 16.37
C PHE A 27 -15.79 -8.89 14.95
N ASP A 28 -15.98 -7.65 14.49
CA ASP A 28 -15.28 -7.15 13.32
C ASP A 28 -13.78 -7.25 13.62
N VAL A 29 -13.04 -7.93 12.74
CA VAL A 29 -11.61 -8.12 12.88
C VAL A 29 -10.94 -6.99 12.12
N GLU A 30 -10.22 -6.16 12.87
CA GLU A 30 -9.42 -5.05 12.34
C GLU A 30 -7.95 -5.48 12.29
N ILE A 31 -7.36 -5.46 11.11
CA ILE A 31 -5.97 -5.85 10.88
C ILE A 31 -5.20 -4.64 10.39
N ASP A 32 -4.14 -4.27 11.11
CA ASP A 32 -3.19 -3.25 10.67
C ASP A 32 -2.05 -3.94 9.93
N THR A 33 -1.81 -3.55 8.67
CA THR A 33 -0.74 -4.10 7.84
C THR A 33 -0.21 -3.03 6.87
N THR A 34 0.84 -3.36 6.13
CA THR A 34 1.46 -2.50 5.13
C THR A 34 1.44 -3.20 3.78
N ILE A 35 0.96 -2.50 2.76
CA ILE A 35 1.06 -2.90 1.36
C ILE A 35 2.31 -2.25 0.79
N GLU A 36 3.19 -3.04 0.19
CA GLU A 36 4.46 -2.58 -0.36
C GLU A 36 4.52 -2.77 -1.89
N GLY A 37 5.25 -1.89 -2.57
CA GLY A 37 5.40 -1.93 -4.01
C GLY A 37 6.68 -1.25 -4.50
N GLU A 38 7.51 -1.98 -5.23
CA GLU A 38 8.76 -1.47 -5.78
C GLU A 38 8.55 -0.89 -7.18
N LEU A 39 9.04 0.33 -7.44
CA LEU A 39 9.00 1.00 -8.73
C LEU A 39 10.43 1.32 -9.19
N ASP A 40 10.82 0.76 -10.33
CA ASP A 40 12.07 1.03 -11.03
C ASP A 40 11.86 2.17 -12.04
N ILE A 41 12.63 3.25 -11.88
CA ILE A 41 12.60 4.43 -12.73
C ILE A 41 13.92 4.52 -13.51
N LEU A 42 13.80 4.44 -14.84
CA LEU A 42 14.91 4.74 -15.75
C LEU A 42 14.72 6.11 -16.40
N THR A 43 15.66 7.01 -16.15
CA THR A 43 15.70 8.33 -16.79
C THR A 43 16.23 8.26 -18.22
N ASP A 44 15.77 9.19 -19.06
CA ASP A 44 16.23 9.33 -20.43
C ASP A 44 17.76 9.45 -20.53
N ALA A 45 18.29 9.02 -21.68
CA ALA A 45 19.73 9.08 -21.94
C ALA A 45 20.26 10.51 -21.81
N ALA A 46 21.46 10.65 -21.24
CA ALA A 46 22.15 11.93 -21.21
C ALA A 46 22.57 12.34 -22.63
N ASP A 47 21.88 13.31 -23.21
CA ASP A 47 22.27 13.88 -24.51
C ASP A 47 23.64 14.58 -24.41
N LEU A 48 24.43 14.49 -25.49
CA LEU A 48 25.73 15.19 -25.59
C LEU A 48 25.61 16.72 -25.50
N LYS A 49 24.40 17.25 -25.62
CA LYS A 49 24.07 18.64 -25.30
C LYS A 49 23.41 18.62 -23.92
N SER A 50 24.01 19.36 -22.99
CA SER A 50 23.54 19.56 -21.62
C SER A 50 22.07 20.01 -21.61
N THR A 51 21.14 19.06 -21.59
CA THR A 51 19.78 19.26 -21.11
C THR A 51 19.84 19.30 -19.59
N GLU A 52 19.20 20.30 -18.98
CA GLU A 52 19.21 20.47 -17.51
C GLU A 52 18.22 19.51 -16.82
N ALA A 53 17.33 18.88 -17.59
CA ALA A 53 16.30 17.96 -17.14
C ALA A 53 16.22 16.74 -18.07
N HIS A 54 16.02 15.57 -17.48
CA HIS A 54 15.85 14.29 -18.15
C HIS A 54 14.51 13.69 -17.73
N ASP A 55 13.65 13.41 -18.69
CA ASP A 55 12.32 12.87 -18.44
C ASP A 55 12.41 11.41 -17.93
N PHE A 56 11.41 11.01 -17.17
CA PHE A 56 11.14 9.61 -16.84
C PHE A 56 9.64 9.38 -16.72
N ASN A 57 9.20 8.18 -17.08
CA ASN A 57 7.85 7.72 -16.88
C ASN A 57 7.89 6.24 -16.52
N ALA A 58 7.45 5.90 -15.32
CA ALA A 58 7.48 4.54 -14.79
C ALA A 58 6.15 4.19 -14.15
N SER A 59 5.73 2.93 -14.31
CA SER A 59 4.54 2.41 -13.64
C SER A 59 4.65 0.90 -13.44
N THR A 60 4.09 0.39 -12.36
CA THR A 60 3.97 -1.05 -12.12
C THR A 60 2.73 -1.38 -11.31
N THR A 61 2.25 -2.62 -11.44
CA THR A 61 1.14 -3.14 -10.64
C THR A 61 1.68 -3.69 -9.32
N ILE A 62 1.02 -3.33 -8.21
CA ILE A 62 1.36 -3.81 -6.88
C ILE A 62 0.40 -4.92 -6.43
N GLN A 63 0.90 -5.79 -5.57
CA GLN A 63 0.09 -6.86 -4.99
C GLN A 63 -0.52 -6.37 -3.67
N ILE A 64 -1.85 -6.26 -3.63
CA ILE A 64 -2.58 -5.83 -2.42
C ILE A 64 -2.68 -6.95 -1.39
N MET A 65 -2.84 -8.20 -1.83
CA MET A 65 -2.90 -9.36 -0.94
C MET A 65 -1.50 -9.83 -0.54
N ASN A 66 -1.12 -9.58 0.71
CA ASN A 66 0.10 -10.14 1.32
C ASN A 66 -0.24 -11.35 2.21
N ASP A 67 0.77 -12.02 2.75
CA ASP A 67 0.59 -13.19 3.61
C ASP A 67 -0.30 -12.91 4.84
N ASP A 68 -0.37 -11.66 5.32
CA ASP A 68 -1.21 -11.26 6.45
C ASP A 68 -2.70 -11.17 6.07
N LEU A 69 -3.01 -10.84 4.81
CA LEU A 69 -4.37 -10.60 4.31
C LEU A 69 -5.00 -11.81 3.63
N VAL A 70 -4.19 -12.74 3.09
CA VAL A 70 -4.68 -13.90 2.34
C VAL A 70 -5.62 -14.80 3.16
N GLU A 71 -5.41 -14.93 4.49
CA GLU A 71 -6.30 -15.71 5.36
C GLU A 71 -7.72 -15.11 5.48
N TYR A 72 -7.83 -13.80 5.30
CA TYR A 72 -9.06 -13.04 5.50
C TYR A 72 -9.69 -12.57 4.19
N GLN A 73 -9.11 -12.90 3.03
CA GLN A 73 -9.48 -12.35 1.71
C GLN A 73 -11.00 -12.36 1.49
N ASP A 74 -11.67 -13.51 1.69
CA ASP A 74 -13.12 -13.67 1.48
C ASP A 74 -13.99 -12.89 2.50
N LEU A 75 -13.38 -12.32 3.55
CA LEU A 75 -14.03 -11.61 4.65
C LEU A 75 -13.71 -10.11 4.66
N ILE A 76 -12.81 -9.64 3.78
CA ILE A 76 -12.44 -8.22 3.69
C ILE A 76 -13.64 -7.42 3.19
N ASN A 77 -14.07 -6.45 3.99
CA ASN A 77 -15.13 -5.51 3.60
C ASN A 77 -14.56 -4.18 3.11
N ALA A 78 -13.37 -3.83 3.59
CA ALA A 78 -12.80 -2.51 3.42
C ALA A 78 -11.30 -2.48 3.71
N ILE A 79 -10.57 -1.72 2.91
CA ILE A 79 -9.16 -1.36 3.11
C ILE A 79 -9.09 0.16 3.30
N ARG A 80 -8.52 0.61 4.43
CA ARG A 80 -8.49 2.02 4.82
C ARG A 80 -7.04 2.49 4.97
N ALA A 81 -6.60 3.35 4.07
CA ALA A 81 -5.27 3.95 4.13
C ALA A 81 -5.13 4.87 5.35
N LYS A 82 -4.00 4.74 6.04
CA LYS A 82 -3.60 5.54 7.21
C LYS A 82 -2.44 6.47 6.90
N SER A 83 -1.48 5.98 6.13
CA SER A 83 -0.32 6.72 5.69
C SER A 83 0.15 6.14 4.35
N VAL A 84 0.81 6.96 3.55
CA VAL A 84 1.52 6.50 2.36
C VAL A 84 2.89 7.15 2.37
N SER A 85 3.93 6.35 2.16
CA SER A 85 5.29 6.83 2.01
C SER A 85 5.96 6.27 0.77
N ILE A 86 6.94 7.00 0.27
CA ILE A 86 7.83 6.58 -0.81
C ILE A 86 9.25 6.66 -0.27
N GLU A 87 9.94 5.52 -0.23
CA GLU A 87 11.34 5.42 0.15
C GLU A 87 12.22 5.24 -1.09
N VAL A 88 13.36 5.91 -1.12
CA VAL A 88 14.42 5.64 -2.10
C VAL A 88 15.22 4.42 -1.66
N ILE A 89 15.17 3.34 -2.42
CA ILE A 89 15.95 2.12 -2.14
C ILE A 89 17.37 2.24 -2.70
N SER A 90 17.50 2.65 -3.96
CA SER A 90 18.80 2.79 -4.62
C SER A 90 18.78 3.86 -5.71
N VAL A 91 19.97 4.38 -6.02
CA VAL A 91 20.21 5.34 -7.10
C VAL A 91 21.54 4.99 -7.77
N ASP A 92 21.47 4.50 -9.00
CA ASP A 92 22.61 3.96 -9.73
C ASP A 92 22.72 4.57 -11.14
N SER A 93 23.96 4.73 -11.62
CA SER A 93 24.27 5.10 -13.00
C SER A 93 25.15 4.02 -13.61
N ALA A 94 24.63 3.31 -14.62
CA ALA A 94 25.33 2.20 -15.28
C ALA A 94 25.88 1.14 -14.30
N GLY A 95 25.12 0.84 -13.24
CA GLY A 95 25.47 -0.15 -12.22
C GLY A 95 26.52 0.33 -11.19
N ALA A 96 26.72 1.64 -11.07
CA ALA A 96 27.57 2.24 -10.04
C ALA A 96 26.77 3.29 -9.23
N PRO A 97 26.91 3.31 -7.89
CA PRO A 97 26.24 4.30 -7.06
C PRO A 97 26.59 5.73 -7.46
N ILE A 98 25.59 6.60 -7.48
CA ILE A 98 25.74 8.02 -7.79
C ILE A 98 25.11 8.89 -6.70
N THR A 99 25.59 10.11 -6.55
CA THR A 99 25.10 11.09 -5.56
C THR A 99 24.77 12.41 -6.26
N GLY A 100 23.95 13.24 -5.63
CA GLY A 100 23.55 14.54 -6.18
C GLY A 100 22.47 14.45 -7.27
N VAL A 101 21.72 13.36 -7.29
CA VAL A 101 20.54 13.20 -8.14
C VAL A 101 19.38 13.94 -7.49
N ILE A 102 18.62 14.68 -8.30
CA ILE A 102 17.51 15.52 -7.86
C ILE A 102 16.35 15.26 -8.81
N ILE A 103 15.25 14.74 -8.26
CA ILE A 103 13.95 14.80 -8.93
C ILE A 103 13.49 16.26 -8.88
N LEU A 104 13.10 16.82 -10.01
CA LEU A 104 12.69 18.21 -10.10
C LEU A 104 11.23 18.37 -9.65
N ALA A 105 10.86 19.60 -9.27
CA ALA A 105 9.47 19.98 -9.04
C ALA A 105 8.57 19.61 -10.22
N ASP A 106 7.25 19.57 -9.97
CA ASP A 106 6.20 19.14 -10.91
C ASP A 106 6.21 17.64 -11.23
N THR A 107 7.12 16.86 -10.63
CA THR A 107 7.09 15.39 -10.69
C THR A 107 5.86 14.85 -9.95
N GLN A 108 5.15 13.94 -10.59
CA GLN A 108 3.93 13.33 -10.10
C GLN A 108 4.17 11.89 -9.68
N PHE A 109 3.67 11.53 -8.49
CA PHE A 109 3.60 10.17 -7.99
C PHE A 109 2.14 9.76 -7.91
N GLY A 110 1.80 8.61 -8.48
CA GLY A 110 0.42 8.18 -8.66
C GLY A 110 0.15 6.79 -8.09
N ILE A 111 -1.01 6.61 -7.48
CA ILE A 111 -1.63 5.31 -7.19
C ILE A 111 -2.98 5.29 -7.90
N SER A 112 -3.26 4.26 -8.69
CA SER A 112 -4.46 4.24 -9.54
C SER A 112 -5.00 2.84 -9.78
N ASN A 113 -6.26 2.81 -10.22
CA ASN A 113 -6.89 1.70 -10.92
C ASN A 113 -7.65 2.28 -12.14
N PRO A 114 -8.35 1.47 -12.96
CA PRO A 114 -9.09 1.98 -14.12
C PRO A 114 -10.22 2.98 -13.81
N ASN A 115 -10.68 3.07 -12.55
CA ASN A 115 -11.85 3.85 -12.14
C ASN A 115 -11.48 5.11 -11.35
N ALA A 116 -10.31 5.14 -10.71
CA ALA A 116 -9.88 6.19 -9.81
C ALA A 116 -8.36 6.35 -9.81
N GLU A 117 -7.91 7.57 -9.53
CA GLU A 117 -6.50 7.93 -9.52
C GLU A 117 -6.23 8.92 -8.38
N PHE A 118 -5.17 8.64 -7.63
CA PHE A 118 -4.61 9.51 -6.61
C PHE A 118 -3.22 9.95 -7.09
N ILE A 119 -3.08 11.23 -7.45
CA ILE A 119 -1.82 11.84 -7.86
C ILE A 119 -1.37 12.82 -6.78
N TRP A 120 -0.07 12.78 -6.48
CA TRP A 120 0.62 13.77 -5.69
C TRP A 120 1.74 14.41 -6.51
N GLU A 121 1.81 15.74 -6.50
CA GLU A 121 2.79 16.52 -7.24
C GLU A 121 3.81 17.15 -6.29
N LEU A 122 5.09 17.01 -6.62
CA LEU A 122 6.19 17.64 -5.90
C LEU A 122 6.20 19.15 -6.15
N ASN A 123 6.03 19.93 -5.07
CA ASN A 123 6.05 21.40 -5.15
C ASN A 123 7.47 21.99 -5.17
N SER A 124 8.50 21.17 -5.02
CA SER A 124 9.91 21.60 -4.98
C SER A 124 10.83 20.47 -5.39
N ASP A 125 12.02 20.83 -5.88
CA ASP A 125 13.10 19.90 -6.16
C ASP A 125 13.44 19.05 -4.93
N TRP A 126 13.65 17.76 -5.19
CA TRP A 126 13.82 16.74 -4.18
C TRP A 126 15.12 15.95 -4.40
N PRO A 127 16.10 16.04 -3.47
CA PRO A 127 17.30 15.23 -3.55
C PRO A 127 16.97 13.77 -3.30
N ILE A 128 17.52 12.90 -4.15
CA ILE A 128 17.33 11.46 -4.07
C ILE A 128 18.60 10.85 -3.47
N GLU A 129 18.49 10.42 -2.22
CA GLU A 129 19.53 9.67 -1.53
C GLU A 129 18.91 8.36 -0.98
N PRO A 130 19.61 7.22 -1.05
CA PRO A 130 19.10 5.98 -0.48
C PRO A 130 18.70 6.11 0.98
N GLY A 131 17.51 5.60 1.33
CA GLY A 131 16.88 5.71 2.64
C GLY A 131 16.15 7.03 2.89
N PHE A 132 16.10 7.95 1.91
CA PHE A 132 15.23 9.12 2.03
C PHE A 132 13.77 8.67 1.88
N ILE A 133 12.91 9.16 2.79
CA ILE A 133 11.47 8.88 2.80
C ILE A 133 10.68 10.17 2.62
N ILE A 134 9.71 10.13 1.72
CA ILE A 134 8.65 11.13 1.61
C ILE A 134 7.36 10.55 2.17
N GLU A 135 6.67 11.29 3.02
CA GLU A 135 5.27 11.01 3.38
C GLU A 135 4.33 11.77 2.44
N LEU A 136 3.39 11.05 1.82
CA LEU A 136 2.37 11.64 0.95
C LEU A 136 1.22 12.24 1.78
N PRO A 137 0.67 13.40 1.38
CA PRO A 137 -0.37 14.08 2.14
C PRO A 137 -1.67 13.27 2.24
N ALA A 138 -2.29 13.29 3.42
CA ALA A 138 -3.47 12.49 3.75
C ALA A 138 -4.80 13.02 3.19
N GLU A 139 -4.80 14.18 2.52
CA GLU A 139 -5.99 14.94 2.19
C GLU A 139 -6.96 14.23 1.23
N SER A 140 -6.52 13.15 0.57
CA SER A 140 -7.31 12.41 -0.42
C SER A 140 -7.42 10.90 -0.16
N TYR A 141 -7.24 10.43 1.07
CA TYR A 141 -7.35 8.98 1.36
C TYR A 141 -8.72 8.39 1.04
N SER A 142 -9.78 9.18 0.86
CA SER A 142 -11.06 8.65 0.36
C SER A 142 -10.95 8.09 -1.07
N VAL A 143 -10.15 8.72 -1.95
CA VAL A 143 -9.90 8.21 -3.31
C VAL A 143 -9.00 6.98 -3.26
N LEU A 144 -7.97 7.02 -2.41
CA LEU A 144 -7.08 5.86 -2.22
C LEU A 144 -7.83 4.65 -1.66
N ASN A 145 -8.74 4.85 -0.70
CA ASN A 145 -9.60 3.78 -0.18
C ASN A 145 -10.46 3.16 -1.27
N GLN A 146 -11.02 3.97 -2.18
CA GLN A 146 -11.78 3.46 -3.32
C GLN A 146 -10.90 2.59 -4.23
N ILE A 147 -9.69 3.07 -4.56
CA ILE A 147 -8.74 2.33 -5.40
C ILE A 147 -8.42 0.97 -4.77
N LEU A 148 -8.16 0.96 -3.46
CA LEU A 148 -7.79 -0.23 -2.71
C LEU A 148 -8.97 -1.19 -2.49
N ASP A 149 -10.20 -0.70 -2.31
CA ASP A 149 -11.39 -1.56 -2.13
C ASP A 149 -11.74 -2.34 -3.41
N GLU A 150 -11.35 -1.85 -4.58
CA GLU A 150 -11.63 -2.46 -5.89
C GLU A 150 -10.53 -3.42 -6.39
N TYR A 151 -9.54 -3.75 -5.53
CA TYR A 151 -8.33 -4.48 -5.93
C TYR A 151 -8.57 -5.87 -6.54
N GLU A 152 -9.69 -6.53 -6.22
CA GLU A 152 -10.02 -7.88 -6.72
C GLU A 152 -10.42 -7.85 -8.20
N GLU A 153 -11.13 -6.80 -8.61
CA GLU A 153 -11.62 -6.63 -9.97
C GLU A 153 -10.64 -5.82 -10.83
N HIS A 154 -9.84 -4.97 -10.18
CA HIS A 154 -9.01 -3.99 -10.83
C HIS A 154 -7.60 -3.94 -10.24
N PRO A 155 -6.54 -4.16 -11.05
CA PRO A 155 -5.18 -4.08 -10.56
C PRO A 155 -4.85 -2.66 -10.09
N VAL A 156 -4.21 -2.57 -8.92
CA VAL A 156 -3.71 -1.31 -8.37
C VAL A 156 -2.32 -1.05 -8.93
N THR A 157 -2.12 0.13 -9.49
CA THR A 157 -0.88 0.55 -10.16
C THR A 157 -0.25 1.70 -9.39
N ILE A 158 1.06 1.64 -9.17
CA ILE A 158 1.87 2.77 -8.71
C ILE A 158 2.63 3.36 -9.90
N SER A 159 2.91 4.65 -9.88
CA SER A 159 3.53 5.35 -11.01
C SER A 159 4.32 6.58 -10.57
N ALA A 160 5.31 6.94 -11.38
CA ALA A 160 6.06 8.19 -11.26
C ALA A 160 6.28 8.78 -12.66
N ASP A 161 5.95 10.05 -12.83
CA ASP A 161 6.11 10.80 -14.08
C ASP A 161 6.72 12.16 -13.78
N GLY A 162 7.84 12.48 -14.41
CA GLY A 162 8.55 13.71 -14.06
C GLY A 162 9.92 13.84 -14.69
N THR A 163 10.76 14.66 -14.04
CA THR A 163 12.09 14.98 -14.55
C THR A 163 13.16 14.91 -13.48
N CYS A 164 14.38 14.63 -13.91
CA CYS A 164 15.57 14.51 -13.08
C CYS A 164 16.70 15.38 -13.63
N ASN A 165 17.58 15.91 -12.77
CA ASN A 165 18.75 16.70 -13.17
C ASN A 165 19.84 15.88 -13.88
N ASN A 166 19.74 14.56 -13.89
CA ASN A 166 20.72 13.66 -14.48
C ASN A 166 20.02 12.59 -15.34
N GLY A 167 20.62 12.28 -16.49
CA GLY A 167 20.14 11.22 -17.40
C GLY A 167 20.88 9.90 -17.22
N ASN A 168 20.30 8.83 -17.74
CA ASN A 168 20.82 7.45 -17.66
C ASN A 168 21.09 6.98 -16.22
N ILE A 169 20.17 7.36 -15.33
CA ILE A 169 20.10 6.93 -13.93
C ILE A 169 18.91 6.00 -13.75
N ASP A 170 19.14 4.96 -12.97
CA ASP A 170 18.18 4.01 -12.42
C ASP A 170 17.91 4.39 -10.95
N ILE A 171 16.64 4.62 -10.62
CA ILE A 171 16.17 4.95 -9.27
C ILE A 171 15.12 3.91 -8.88
N VAL A 172 15.37 3.19 -7.79
CA VAL A 172 14.40 2.23 -7.23
C VAL A 172 13.68 2.87 -6.06
N LEU A 173 12.36 2.94 -6.13
CA LEU A 173 11.48 3.47 -5.09
C LEU A 173 10.67 2.33 -4.46
N ASN A 174 10.40 2.42 -3.16
CA ASN A 174 9.45 1.56 -2.47
C ASN A 174 8.27 2.39 -1.97
N TYR A 175 7.07 2.06 -2.44
CA TYR A 175 5.81 2.59 -1.95
C TYR A 175 5.36 1.75 -0.77
N SER A 176 5.10 2.39 0.37
CA SER A 176 4.52 1.74 1.55
C SER A 176 3.19 2.40 1.88
N ILE A 177 2.11 1.63 1.84
CA ILE A 177 0.75 2.07 2.18
C ILE A 177 0.37 1.38 3.48
N GLU A 178 0.38 2.10 4.59
CA GLU A 178 -0.14 1.57 5.85
C GLU A 178 -1.67 1.56 5.78
N VAL A 179 -2.26 0.40 6.03
CA VAL A 179 -3.70 0.21 5.94
C VAL A 179 -4.27 -0.42 7.19
N LYS A 180 -5.54 -0.11 7.43
CA LYS A 180 -6.41 -0.86 8.32
C LYS A 180 -7.42 -1.63 7.47
N VAL A 181 -7.40 -2.94 7.59
CA VAL A 181 -8.34 -3.83 6.92
C VAL A 181 -9.46 -4.18 7.88
N GLU A 182 -10.70 -3.92 7.46
CA GLU A 182 -11.90 -4.26 8.21
C GLU A 182 -12.51 -5.52 7.60
N SER A 183 -12.64 -6.57 8.41
CA SER A 183 -13.25 -7.84 7.99
C SER A 183 -14.39 -8.21 8.93
N SER A 184 -15.47 -8.76 8.38
CA SER A 184 -16.61 -9.21 9.18
C SER A 184 -16.81 -10.72 8.98
N PRO A 185 -16.54 -11.53 10.01
CA PRO A 185 -16.86 -12.94 9.95
C PRO A 185 -18.37 -13.11 10.06
N LEU A 186 -19.03 -13.43 8.94
CA LEU A 186 -20.47 -13.74 8.87
C LEU A 186 -20.95 -14.71 9.97
#